data_AF-A0A932F4U0-F1
#
_entry.id   AF-A0A932F4U0-F1
#
_cell.length_a   1.000
_cell.length_b   1.000
_cell.length_c   1.000
_cell.angle_alpha   90.00
_cell.angle_beta   90.00
_cell.angle_gamma   90.00
#
_symmetry.space_group_name_H-M   'P 1'
#
loop_
_entity.id
_entity.type
_entity.pdbx_description
1 polymer ?
#
loop_
_entity_poly.entity_id
_entity_poly.type
_entity_poly.pdbx_seq_one_letter_code
_entity_poly.pdbx_strand_id
1 'polypeptide(L)'
;MPGDEVLNAEAEVWRSALVGVQVEGQTELAMVVEFYPEYQRQISPTRLHAYKARLDGLGFPVKHVLPYPKAFPVDKRHNSKIERSVLAEWAQLQINKGVRS
;
A
#
# COMPACT_ATOMS: atom_id res chain seq x y z
N MET A 1 9.77 11.47 -9.18
CA MET A 1 9.62 10.90 -7.82
C MET A 1 9.33 9.42 -7.97
N PRO A 2 9.94 8.54 -7.17
CA PRO A 2 9.47 7.17 -7.07
C PRO A 2 8.04 7.21 -6.47
N GLY A 3 7.10 6.47 -7.08
CA GLY A 3 5.66 6.62 -6.80
C GLY A 3 5.23 6.18 -5.40
N ASP A 4 6.09 5.48 -4.67
CA ASP A 4 5.86 4.97 -3.32
C ASP A 4 5.97 6.01 -2.21
N GLU A 5 6.43 7.24 -2.49
CA GLU A 5 6.48 8.33 -1.50
C GLU A 5 5.32 9.32 -1.62
N VAL A 6 4.44 9.16 -2.62
CA VAL A 6 3.34 10.11 -2.88
C VAL A 6 2.43 10.27 -1.66
N LEU A 7 2.14 9.16 -0.98
CA LEU A 7 1.26 9.17 0.20
C LEU A 7 2.01 9.48 1.50
N ASN A 8 3.35 9.45 1.53
CA ASN A 8 4.13 9.79 2.74
C ASN A 8 3.92 11.25 3.19
N ALA A 9 3.40 12.11 2.31
CA ALA A 9 3.07 13.50 2.62
C ALA A 9 1.71 13.67 3.33
N GLU A 10 0.89 12.62 3.42
CA GLU A 10 -0.40 12.67 4.12
C GLU A 10 -0.18 12.57 5.63
N ALA A 11 -0.88 13.38 6.43
CA ALA A 11 -0.63 13.53 7.86
C ALA A 11 -0.80 12.21 8.65
N GLU A 12 -1.72 11.35 8.21
CA GLU A 12 -1.99 10.06 8.84
C GLU A 12 -1.05 8.93 8.39
N VAL A 13 -0.29 9.12 7.31
CA VAL A 13 0.56 8.08 6.70
C VAL A 13 1.96 8.16 7.30
N TRP A 14 2.43 7.04 7.87
CA TRP A 14 3.81 6.91 8.30
C TRP A 14 4.73 6.63 7.11
N ARG A 15 4.34 5.67 6.27
CA ARG A 15 5.03 5.34 5.02
C ARG A 15 4.16 4.50 4.09
N SER A 16 4.46 4.57 2.80
CA SER A 16 3.82 3.74 1.78
C SER A 16 4.83 2.98 0.93
N ALA A 17 4.35 1.93 0.27
CA ALA A 17 5.13 1.11 -0.62
C ALA A 17 4.28 0.71 -1.83
N LEU A 18 4.76 1.05 -3.03
CA LEU A 18 4.21 0.57 -4.28
C LEU A 18 4.77 -0.82 -4.58
N VAL A 19 3.89 -1.79 -4.80
CA VAL A 19 4.22 -3.19 -5.09
C VAL A 19 3.44 -3.70 -6.29
N GLY A 20 4.00 -4.69 -6.99
CA GLY A 20 3.29 -5.44 -8.04
C GLY A 20 2.63 -6.68 -7.47
N VAL A 21 1.41 -6.96 -7.93
CA VAL A 21 0.61 -8.16 -7.58
C VAL A 21 0.07 -8.79 -8.86
N GLN A 22 -0.20 -10.08 -8.84
CA GLN A 22 -0.78 -10.83 -9.96
C GLN A 22 -2.29 -11.01 -9.76
N VAL A 23 -3.09 -10.49 -10.69
CA VAL A 23 -4.55 -10.65 -10.69
C VAL A 23 -4.94 -11.14 -12.07
N GLU A 24 -5.61 -12.30 -12.13
CA GLU A 24 -6.07 -12.90 -13.41
C GLU A 24 -4.99 -13.03 -14.49
N GLY A 25 -3.74 -13.32 -14.08
CA GLY A 25 -2.60 -13.47 -14.99
C GLY A 25 -2.00 -12.14 -15.47
N GLN A 26 -2.45 -11.00 -14.93
CA GLN A 26 -1.90 -9.67 -15.20
C GLN A 26 -1.20 -9.12 -13.96
N THR A 27 -0.16 -8.31 -14.19
CA THR A 27 0.51 -7.58 -13.11
C THR A 27 -0.22 -6.27 -12.87
N GLU A 28 -0.81 -6.11 -11.69
CA GLU A 28 -1.43 -4.88 -11.23
C GLU A 28 -0.57 -4.19 -10.17
N LEU A 29 -0.68 -2.86 -10.07
CA LEU A 29 -0.02 -2.10 -9.02
C LEU A 29 -0.91 -1.99 -7.79
N ALA A 30 -0.34 -2.28 -6.62
CA ALA A 30 -0.95 -2.08 -5.32
C ALA A 30 -0.11 -1.10 -4.50
N MET A 31 -0.77 -0.14 -3.87
CA MET A 31 -0.16 0.73 -2.87
C MET A 31 -0.47 0.17 -1.49
N VAL A 32 0.57 -0.22 -0.75
CA VAL A 32 0.45 -0.64 0.65
C VAL A 32 0.79 0.56 1.53
N VAL A 33 -0.02 0.82 2.56
CA VAL A 33 0.11 2.02 3.41
C VAL A 33 0.21 1.63 4.88
N GLU A 34 1.24 2.09 5.55
CA GLU A 34 1.34 2.09 7.01
C GLU A 34 0.89 3.44 7.54
N PHE A 35 -0.12 3.42 8.39
CA PHE A 35 -0.60 4.60 9.09
C PHE A 35 0.07 4.70 10.45
N TYR A 36 0.15 5.92 10.98
CA TYR A 36 0.44 6.11 12.39
C TYR A 36 -0.61 5.39 13.26
N PRO A 37 -0.23 4.77 14.39
CA PRO A 37 -1.12 3.94 15.21
C PRO A 37 -2.43 4.63 15.62
N GLU A 38 -2.39 5.93 15.89
CA GLU A 38 -3.55 6.73 16.27
C GLU A 38 -4.56 6.91 15.14
N TYR A 39 -4.13 6.88 13.87
CA TYR A 39 -5.01 7.03 12.71
C TYR A 39 -5.48 5.70 12.13
N GLN A 40 -4.75 4.59 12.37
CA GLN A 40 -4.98 3.29 11.73
C GLN A 40 -6.45 2.80 11.83
N ARG A 41 -7.11 3.03 12.97
CA ARG A 41 -8.51 2.62 13.19
C ARG A 41 -9.55 3.64 12.68
N GLN A 42 -9.09 4.81 12.25
CA GLN A 42 -9.92 5.93 11.80
C GLN A 42 -9.98 6.03 10.27
N ILE A 43 -9.13 5.28 9.55
CA ILE A 43 -9.09 5.30 8.09
C ILE A 43 -10.35 4.70 7.52
N SER A 44 -11.16 5.57 6.91
CA SER A 44 -12.39 5.17 6.24
C SER A 44 -12.11 4.63 4.82
N PRO A 45 -13.00 3.78 4.27
CA PRO A 45 -12.94 3.38 2.87
C PRO A 45 -12.92 4.59 1.92
N THR A 46 -13.66 5.65 2.21
CA THR A 46 -13.66 6.90 1.42
C THR A 46 -12.27 7.52 1.34
N ARG A 47 -11.50 7.50 2.42
CA ARG A 47 -10.14 8.03 2.44
C ARG A 47 -9.19 7.21 1.57
N LEU A 48 -9.31 5.88 1.60
CA LEU A 48 -8.54 4.98 0.73
C LEU A 48 -8.85 5.23 -0.76
N HIS A 49 -10.12 5.45 -1.12
CA HIS A 49 -10.51 5.83 -2.48
C HIS A 49 -9.92 7.19 -2.90
N ALA A 50 -9.87 8.17 -1.99
CA ALA A 50 -9.25 9.47 -2.27
C ALA A 50 -7.75 9.32 -2.57
N TYR A 51 -7.02 8.46 -1.85
CA TYR A 51 -5.63 8.15 -2.16
C TYR A 51 -5.46 7.50 -3.52
N LYS A 52 -6.32 6.55 -3.87
CA LYS A 52 -6.31 5.92 -5.19
C LYS A 52 -6.50 6.98 -6.28
N ALA A 53 -7.51 7.84 -6.15
CA ALA A 53 -7.78 8.91 -7.11
C ALA A 53 -6.60 9.90 -7.24
N ARG A 54 -5.93 10.22 -6.13
CA ARG A 54 -4.72 11.06 -6.13
C ARG A 54 -3.57 10.39 -6.88
N LEU A 55 -3.34 9.10 -6.65
CA LEU A 55 -2.32 8.32 -7.35
C LEU A 55 -2.60 8.24 -8.85
N ASP A 56 -3.85 7.97 -9.23
CA ASP A 56 -4.31 7.95 -10.63
C ASP A 56 -4.09 9.32 -11.29
N GLY A 57 -4.44 10.42 -10.61
CA GLY A 57 -4.23 11.79 -11.08
C GLY A 57 -2.75 12.18 -11.25
N LEU A 58 -1.85 11.47 -10.58
CA LEU A 58 -0.40 11.62 -10.72
C LEU A 58 0.20 10.65 -11.75
N GLY A 59 -0.63 9.87 -12.45
CA GLY A 59 -0.21 8.94 -13.49
C GLY A 59 0.30 7.59 -12.97
N PHE A 60 0.04 7.25 -11.70
CA PHE A 60 0.30 5.91 -11.16
C PHE A 60 -0.97 5.07 -11.23
N PRO A 61 -1.07 4.07 -12.14
CA PRO A 61 -2.30 3.30 -12.34
C PRO A 61 -2.48 2.24 -11.24
N VAL A 62 -2.65 2.70 -10.01
CA VAL A 62 -2.79 1.86 -8.82
C VAL A 62 -4.20 1.29 -8.80
N LYS A 63 -4.31 -0.04 -8.80
CA LYS A 63 -5.58 -0.76 -8.76
C LYS A 63 -6.07 -0.95 -7.32
N HIS A 64 -5.14 -1.14 -6.39
CA HIS A 64 -5.44 -1.47 -4.99
C HIS A 64 -4.73 -0.52 -4.03
N VAL A 65 -5.42 -0.03 -3.00
CA VAL A 65 -4.81 0.71 -1.88
C VAL A 65 -5.14 -0.07 -0.60
N LEU A 66 -4.12 -0.59 0.07
CA LEU A 66 -4.27 -1.55 1.16
C LEU A 66 -3.64 -1.02 2.46
N PRO A 67 -4.43 -0.82 3.53
CA PRO A 67 -3.90 -0.49 4.85
C PRO A 67 -3.18 -1.72 5.43
N TYR A 68 -1.89 -1.59 5.72
CA TYR A 68 -1.12 -2.65 6.35
C TYR A 68 -1.40 -2.68 7.86
N PRO A 69 -1.65 -3.86 8.46
CA PRO A 69 -2.20 -3.93 9.82
C PRO A 69 -1.16 -3.72 10.94
N LYS A 70 0.13 -3.67 10.62
CA LYS A 70 1.24 -3.58 11.57
C LYS A 70 2.35 -2.68 11.02
N ALA A 71 3.47 -2.55 11.72
CA ALA A 71 4.61 -1.86 11.16
C ALA A 71 5.19 -2.60 9.94
N PHE A 72 5.58 -1.88 8.88
CA PHE A 72 6.21 -2.49 7.71
C PHE A 72 7.43 -3.32 8.11
N PRO A 73 7.60 -4.49 7.47
CA PRO A 73 8.81 -5.26 7.60
C PRO A 73 9.97 -4.42 7.06
N VAL A 74 11.03 -4.34 7.86
CA VAL A 74 12.28 -3.67 7.49
C VAL A 74 13.42 -4.65 7.66
N ASP A 75 14.47 -4.45 6.86
CA ASP A 75 15.69 -5.23 6.92
C ASP A 75 16.25 -5.20 8.35
N LYS A 76 16.43 -6.38 8.96
CA LYS A 76 16.91 -6.53 10.35
C LYS A 76 18.30 -5.95 10.60
N ARG A 77 19.12 -5.78 9.56
CA ARG A 77 20.46 -5.18 9.62
C ARG A 77 20.40 -3.66 9.36
N HIS A 78 19.36 -3.19 8.68
CA HIS A 78 19.15 -1.79 8.33
C HIS A 78 17.66 -1.43 8.53
N ASN A 79 17.29 -1.10 9.78
CA ASN A 79 15.91 -0.83 10.21
C ASN A 79 15.14 0.27 9.41
N SER A 80 15.78 0.91 8.44
CA SER A 80 15.18 1.90 7.54
C SER A 80 14.71 1.33 6.20
N LYS A 81 15.23 0.18 5.76
CA LYS A 81 14.94 -0.35 4.41
C LYS A 81 13.71 -1.26 4.44
N ILE A 82 12.63 -0.84 3.77
CA ILE A 82 11.38 -1.60 3.65
C ILE A 82 11.61 -2.90 2.85
N GLU A 83 11.17 -4.03 3.40
CA GLU A 83 11.15 -5.33 2.71
C GLU A 83 9.93 -5.43 1.79
N ARG A 84 10.03 -4.81 0.60
CA ARG A 84 8.92 -4.72 -0.36
C ARG A 84 8.41 -6.09 -0.84
N SER A 85 9.24 -7.13 -0.89
CA SER A 85 8.84 -8.48 -1.26
C SER A 85 7.80 -9.07 -0.30
N VAL A 86 8.00 -8.87 1.00
CA VAL A 86 7.06 -9.33 2.04
C VAL A 86 5.73 -8.57 1.93
N LEU A 87 5.78 -7.27 1.62
CA LEU A 87 4.58 -6.46 1.38
C LEU A 87 3.82 -6.89 0.12
N ALA A 88 4.52 -7.23 -0.95
CA ALA A 88 3.93 -7.75 -2.19
C ALA A 88 3.22 -9.09 -1.97
N GLU A 89 3.87 -10.02 -1.27
CA GLU A 89 3.26 -11.31 -0.90
C GLU A 89 2.02 -11.11 -0.03
N TRP A 90 2.10 -10.23 0.97
CA TRP A 90 0.95 -9.91 1.80
C TRP A 90 -0.20 -9.28 1.00
N ALA A 91 0.10 -8.33 0.11
CA ALA A 91 -0.89 -7.66 -0.73
C ALA A 91 -1.59 -8.67 -1.66
N GLN A 92 -0.82 -9.57 -2.28
CA GLN A 92 -1.35 -10.68 -3.07
C GLN A 92 -2.35 -11.53 -2.28
N LEU A 93 -2.01 -11.88 -1.03
CA LEU A 93 -2.90 -12.66 -0.17
C LEU A 93 -4.19 -11.92 0.18
N GLN A 94 -4.15 -10.60 0.37
CA GLN A 94 -5.37 -9.81 0.62
C GLN A 94 -6.28 -9.75 -0.60
N ILE A 95 -5.68 -9.51 -1.78
CA ILE A 95 -6.43 -9.45 -3.02
C ILE A 95 -7.06 -10.81 -3.30
N ASN A 96 -6.31 -11.91 -3.17
CA ASN A 96 -6.87 -13.26 -3.36
C ASN A 96 -8.01 -13.60 -2.39
N LYS A 97 -8.05 -13.00 -1.19
CA LYS A 97 -9.17 -13.17 -0.24
C LYS A 97 -10.42 -12.40 -0.64
N GLY A 98 -10.24 -11.21 -1.23
CA GLY A 98 -11.34 -10.39 -1.77
C GLY A 98 -11.80 -10.80 -3.16
N VAL A 99 -10.92 -11.41 -3.97
CA VAL A 99 -11.16 -11.94 -5.33
C VAL A 99 -11.68 -13.39 -5.29
N ARG A 100 -12.22 -13.84 -4.15
CA ARG A 100 -13.04 -15.05 -4.14
C ARG A 100 -14.39 -14.69 -4.75
N SER A 101 -14.45 -14.84 -6.07
CA SER A 101 -15.68 -14.91 -6.88
C SER A 101 -16.68 -15.92 -6.31
#